data_AF-A0A5C7V350-F1
#
_entry.id   AF-A0A5C7V350-F1
#
_cell.length_a   1.000
_cell.length_b   1.000
_cell.length_c   1.000
_cell.angle_alpha   90.00
_cell.angle_beta   90.00
_cell.angle_gamma   90.00
#
_symmetry.space_group_name_H-M   'P 1'
#
loop_
_entity.id
_entity.type
_entity.pdbx_description
1 polymer ?
#
loop_
_entity_poly.entity_id
_entity_poly.type
_entity_poly.pdbx_seq_one_letter_code
_entity_poly.pdbx_strand_id
1 'polypeptide(L)' 'MNLCDFAPEYIRSIQPYQPGKPITELAREMGLDETHVIKLASNENPLGTSPLALDAMITALHDVALYP' A
#
# COMPACT_ATOMS: atom_id res chain seq x y z
N MET A 1 -30.18 8.42 13.99
CA MET A 1 -29.09 7.79 14.78
C MET A 1 -28.12 7.19 13.78
N ASN A 2 -26.85 7.59 13.81
CA ASN A 2 -25.83 7.07 12.90
C ASN A 2 -25.28 5.76 13.50
N LEU A 3 -24.96 4.76 12.68
CA LEU A 3 -24.33 3.51 13.13
C LEU A 3 -23.03 3.76 13.90
N CYS A 4 -22.31 4.82 13.56
CA CYS A 4 -21.09 5.23 14.26
C CYS A 4 -21.34 5.61 15.73
N ASP A 5 -22.56 5.99 16.12
CA ASP A 5 -22.89 6.40 17.49
C ASP A 5 -22.78 5.24 18.50
N PHE A 6 -22.81 3.98 18.02
CA PHE A 6 -22.66 2.78 18.86
C PHE A 6 -21.21 2.39 19.13
N ALA A 7 -20.24 3.00 18.43
CA ALA A 7 -18.83 2.70 18.66
C ALA A 7 -18.34 3.31 19.99
N PRO A 8 -17.44 2.62 20.73
CA PRO A 8 -16.83 3.17 21.93
C PRO A 8 -16.19 4.53 21.67
N GLU A 9 -16.21 5.42 22.67
CA GLU A 9 -15.67 6.78 22.54
C GLU A 9 -14.23 6.81 22.03
N TYR A 10 -13.38 5.92 22.55
CA TYR A 10 -11.98 5.83 22.15
C TYR A 10 -11.77 5.41 20.69
N ILE A 11 -12.76 4.78 20.05
CA ILE A 11 -12.75 4.50 18.60
C ILE A 11 -13.17 5.75 17.84
N ARG A 12 -14.23 6.41 18.29
CA ARG A 12 -14.74 7.65 17.66
C ARG A 12 -13.74 8.81 17.74
N SER A 13 -12.84 8.79 18.71
CA SER A 13 -11.76 9.78 18.85
C SER A 13 -10.56 9.55 17.92
N ILE A 14 -10.47 8.40 17.25
CA ILE A 14 -9.38 8.10 16.32
C ILE A 14 -9.57 8.92 15.05
N GLN A 15 -8.55 9.70 14.69
CA GLN A 15 -8.50 10.31 13.37
C GLN A 15 -8.41 9.21 12.31
N PRO A 16 -9.33 9.18 11.31
CA PRO A 16 -9.28 8.18 10.26
C PRO A 16 -7.91 8.15 9.58
N TYR A 17 -7.37 6.96 9.42
CA TYR A 17 -6.09 6.78 8.73
C TYR A 17 -6.20 7.31 7.30
N GLN A 18 -5.31 8.24 6.96
CA GLN A 18 -5.16 8.73 5.60
C GLN A 18 -4.06 7.89 4.93
N PRO A 19 -4.39 7.02 3.97
CA PRO A 19 -3.39 6.28 3.24
C PRO A 19 -2.49 7.23 2.44
N GLY A 20 -1.23 6.83 2.24
CA GLY A 20 -0.34 7.56 1.35
C GLY A 20 -0.93 7.62 -0.07
N LYS A 21 -0.83 8.79 -0.72
CA LYS A 21 -1.34 8.98 -2.08
C LYS A 21 -0.57 8.08 -3.07
N PRO A 22 -1.25 7.25 -3.89
CA PRO A 22 -0.61 6.47 -4.93
C PRO A 22 0.13 7.35 -5.95
N ILE A 23 1.22 6.84 -6.51
CA ILE A 23 1.98 7.53 -7.58
C ILE A 23 1.07 7.85 -8.77
N THR A 24 0.25 6.88 -9.18
CA THR A 24 -0.72 6.99 -10.28
C THR A 24 -1.70 8.15 -10.08
N GLU A 25 -2.21 8.32 -8.85
CA GLU A 25 -3.15 9.38 -8.49
C GLU A 25 -2.47 10.74 -8.55
N LEU A 26 -1.28 10.85 -7.96
CA LEU A 26 -0.46 12.07 -7.98
C LEU A 26 -0.12 12.49 -9.42
N ALA A 27 0.33 11.53 -10.25
CA ALA A 27 0.71 11.78 -11.63
C ALA A 27 -0.48 12.35 -12.43
N ARG A 28 -1.66 11.73 -12.29
CA ARG A 28 -2.90 12.20 -12.94
C ARG A 28 -3.30 13.60 -12.48
N GLU A 29 -3.26 13.90 -11.19
CA GLU A 29 -3.62 15.22 -10.65
C GLU A 29 -2.66 16.32 -11.10
N MET A 30 -1.37 16.00 -11.21
CA MET A 30 -0.33 16.97 -11.58
C MET A 30 -0.09 17.05 -13.09
N GLY A 31 -0.74 16.22 -13.90
CA GLY A 31 -0.50 16.14 -15.34
C GLY A 31 0.92 15.65 -15.69
N LEU A 32 1.49 14.80 -14.84
CA LEU A 32 2.83 14.23 -15.02
C LEU A 32 2.74 12.85 -15.66
N ASP A 33 3.77 12.50 -16.43
CA ASP A 33 4.01 11.12 -16.82
C ASP A 33 4.56 10.35 -15.61
N GLU A 34 3.85 9.29 -15.21
CA GLU A 34 4.18 8.46 -14.05
C GLU A 34 5.61 7.89 -14.13
N THR A 35 6.09 7.59 -15.34
CA THR A 35 7.44 7.04 -15.56
C THR A 35 8.57 8.00 -15.17
N HIS A 36 8.28 9.30 -15.07
CA HIS A 36 9.22 10.32 -14.62
C HIS A 36 9.15 10.60 -13.12
N VAL A 37 8.25 9.95 -12.38
CA VAL A 37 8.13 10.17 -10.93
C VAL A 37 9.19 9.38 -10.19
N ILE A 38 10.10 10.08 -9.52
CA ILE A 38 11.12 9.48 -8.66
C ILE A 38 10.59 9.34 -7.23
N LYS A 39 10.35 8.12 -6.77
CA LYS A 39 9.81 7.84 -5.43
C LYS A 39 10.92 7.76 -4.38
N LEU A 40 10.89 8.67 -3.41
CA LEU A 40 11.85 8.75 -2.30
C LEU A 40 11.19 8.79 -0.90
N ALA A 41 9.89 8.51 -0.81
CA ALA A 41 9.07 8.82 0.37
C ALA A 41 8.82 7.65 1.34
N SER A 42 9.37 6.45 1.08
CA SER A 42 8.98 5.22 1.80
C SER A 42 10.15 4.33 2.24
N ASN A 43 11.40 4.81 2.16
CA ASN A 43 12.61 4.02 2.48
C ASN A 43 12.70 2.67 1.74
N GLU A 44 12.17 2.63 0.51
CA GLU A 44 12.19 1.42 -0.32
C GLU A 44 13.61 1.14 -0.83
N ASN A 45 13.91 -0.14 -1.09
CA ASN A 45 15.17 -0.52 -1.69
C ASN A 45 15.17 -0.15 -3.19
N PRO A 46 16.04 0.78 -3.65
CA PRO A 46 16.07 1.19 -5.06
C PRO A 46 16.54 0.08 -6.00
N LEU A 47 17.16 -1.00 -5.47
CA LEU A 47 17.54 -2.17 -6.27
C LEU A 47 16.36 -3.12 -6.53
N GLY A 48 15.19 -2.86 -5.94
CA GLY A 48 14.03 -3.71 -6.01
C GLY A 48 14.16 -4.98 -5.17
N THR A 49 13.34 -5.99 -5.51
CA THR A 49 13.30 -7.28 -4.84
C THR A 49 14.52 -8.13 -5.18
N SER A 50 15.08 -8.84 -4.18
CA SER A 50 16.13 -9.84 -4.42
C SER A 50 15.69 -10.88 -5.46
N PRO A 51 16.53 -11.26 -6.44
CA PRO A 51 16.20 -12.31 -7.40
C PRO A 51 15.81 -13.64 -6.74
N LEU A 52 16.53 -14.04 -5.68
CA LEU A 52 16.23 -15.27 -4.92
C LEU A 52 14.87 -15.20 -4.22
N ALA A 53 14.50 -14.02 -3.71
CA ALA A 53 13.21 -13.82 -3.08
C ALA A 53 12.08 -13.82 -4.11
N LEU A 54 12.30 -13.25 -5.29
CA LEU A 54 11.35 -13.27 -6.39
C LEU A 54 11.05 -14.70 -6.84
N ASP A 55 12.09 -15.52 -7.05
CA ASP A 55 11.95 -16.92 -7.45
C ASP A 55 11.21 -17.75 -6.38
N ALA A 56 11.51 -17.51 -5.10
CA ALA A 56 10.83 -18.17 -3.99
C ALA A 56 9.35 -17.77 -3.90
N MET A 57 9.02 -16.49 -4.08
CA MET A 57 7.63 -16.01 -4.10
C MET A 57 6.84 -16.61 -5.26
N ILE A 58 7.42 -16.64 -6.47
CA ILE A 58 6.78 -17.24 -7.65
C ILE A 58 6.50 -18.73 -7.39
N THR A 59 7.43 -19.43 -6.77
CA THR A 59 7.25 -20.84 -6.39
C THR A 59 6.10 -21.01 -5.39
N ALA A 60 6.07 -20.18 -4.34
CA ALA A 60 5.07 -20.23 -3.28
C ALA A 60 3.65 -19.88 -3.74
N LEU A 61 3.49 -19.18 -4.88
CA LEU A 61 2.17 -18.87 -5.44
C LEU A 61 1.34 -20.12 -5.75
N HIS A 62 1.97 -21.28 -6.03
CA HIS A 62 1.24 -22.52 -6.28
C HIS A 62 0.50 -23.05 -5.05
N ASP A 63 0.97 -22.71 -3.85
CA ASP A 63 0.43 -23.21 -2.59
C ASP A 63 -0.42 -22.15 -1.86
N VAL A 64 -0.66 -20.98 -2.46
CA VAL A 64 -1.31 -19.82 -1.81
C VAL A 64 -2.76 -20.09 -1.34
N ALA A 65 -3.41 -21.12 -1.90
CA ALA A 65 -4.75 -21.53 -1.48
C ALA A 65 -4.75 -22.33 -0.17
N LEU A 66 -3.59 -22.84 0.25
CA LEU A 66 -3.45 -23.58 1.49
C LEU A 66 -3.23 -22.61 2.65
N TYR A 67 -3.77 -22.96 3.82
CA TYR A 67 -3.35 -22.29 5.04
C TYR A 67 -1.83 -22.50 5.23
N PRO A 68 -1.09 -21.45 5.64
CA PRO A 68 0.35 -21.53 5.83
C PRO A 68 0.74 -22.49 6.95
#